data_AF-A0A800JZ30-F1
#
_entry.id   AF-A0A800JZ30-F1
#
_cell.length_a   1.000
_cell.length_b   1.000
_cell.length_c   1.000
_cell.angle_alpha   90.00
_cell.angle_beta   90.00
_cell.angle_gamma   90.00
#
_symmetry.space_group_name_H-M   'P 1'
#
loop_
_entity.id
_entity.type
_entity.pdbx_description
1 polymer ?
#
loop_
_entity_poly.entity_id
_entity_poly.type
_entity_poly.pdbx_seq_one_letter_code
_entity_poly.pdbx_strand_id
1 'polypeptide(L)'
;LSSAPLLAQVQNDIITPTLAALAEDDAEFRGILYAGIMLTEDGPRVVEFNCRFGDPETQVVLPLLKSSLLEPVLEIARGGRLGDTTLEWSPAAALTTVLASEGYPGSYPRSQAIHIPESVTDDPDVLLFHAGTKFDSSGLETSGGRVIAATGLGTTLAQAASKSREAADLIEFSGKQFRKDIGWREFARAEQSAEAG
;
A
#
# COMPACT_ATOMS: atom_id res chain seq x y z
N LEU A 1 9.69 -0.47 13.78
CA LEU A 1 8.39 0.02 14.28
C LEU A 1 7.36 -1.08 14.54
N SER A 2 7.49 -2.29 13.97
CA SER A 2 6.51 -3.39 14.10
C SER A 2 6.97 -4.49 15.06
N SER A 3 7.23 -4.15 16.33
CA SER A 3 7.63 -5.17 17.30
C SER A 3 6.44 -6.09 17.64
N ALA A 4 6.70 -7.37 17.93
CA ALA A 4 5.66 -8.31 18.34
C ALA A 4 4.80 -7.81 19.53
N PRO A 5 5.38 -7.15 20.57
CA PRO A 5 4.58 -6.55 21.63
C PRO A 5 3.61 -5.47 21.16
N LEU A 6 4.03 -4.60 20.24
CA LEU A 6 3.16 -3.54 19.73
C LEU A 6 2.00 -4.12 18.90
N LEU A 7 2.27 -5.13 18.07
CA LEU A 7 1.23 -5.81 17.29
C LEU A 7 0.21 -6.51 18.20
N ALA A 8 0.68 -7.18 19.25
CA ALA A 8 -0.19 -7.79 20.25
C ALA A 8 -1.05 -6.74 20.97
N GLN A 9 -0.46 -5.59 21.32
CA GLN A 9 -1.20 -4.48 21.93
C GLN A 9 -2.30 -3.95 20.99
N VAL A 10 -1.99 -3.69 19.72
CA VAL A 10 -2.99 -3.26 18.73
C VAL A 10 -4.09 -4.33 18.56
N GLN A 11 -3.73 -5.61 18.52
CA GLN A 11 -4.72 -6.69 18.41
C GLN A 11 -5.67 -6.72 19.61
N ASN A 12 -5.13 -6.62 20.84
CA ASN A 12 -5.88 -6.81 22.07
C ASN A 12 -6.68 -5.57 22.49
N ASP A 13 -6.12 -4.38 22.29
CA ASP A 13 -6.70 -3.13 22.78
C ASP A 13 -7.57 -2.43 21.72
N ILE A 14 -7.37 -2.77 20.43
CA ILE A 14 -8.04 -2.08 19.32
C ILE A 14 -8.85 -3.05 18.46
N ILE A 15 -8.21 -4.02 17.81
CA ILE A 15 -8.88 -4.85 16.80
C ILE A 15 -9.94 -5.76 17.43
N THR A 16 -9.57 -6.52 18.44
CA THR A 16 -10.47 -7.49 19.09
C THR A 16 -11.68 -6.81 19.75
N PRO A 17 -11.53 -5.73 20.55
CA PRO A 17 -12.66 -5.03 21.14
C PRO A 17 -13.57 -4.37 20.09
N THR A 18 -13.01 -3.86 18.99
CA THR A 18 -13.80 -3.28 17.90
C THR A 18 -14.70 -4.33 17.25
N LEU A 19 -14.16 -5.51 16.94
CA LEU A 19 -14.94 -6.60 16.35
C LEU A 19 -16.00 -7.15 17.32
N ALA A 20 -15.69 -7.20 18.61
CA ALA A 20 -16.66 -7.61 19.64
C ALA A 20 -17.82 -6.62 19.74
N ALA A 21 -17.54 -5.31 19.81
CA ALA A 21 -18.57 -4.28 19.84
C ALA A 21 -19.47 -4.31 18.60
N LEU A 22 -18.90 -4.49 17.40
CA LEU A 22 -19.68 -4.63 16.17
C LEU A 22 -20.60 -5.85 16.19
N ALA A 23 -20.17 -6.97 16.79
CA ALA A 23 -21.00 -8.15 16.94
C ALA A 23 -22.12 -7.94 17.98
N GLU A 24 -21.84 -7.23 19.08
CA GLU A 24 -22.85 -6.87 20.10
C GLU A 24 -23.95 -5.97 19.52
N ASP A 25 -23.60 -5.11 18.55
CA ASP A 25 -24.52 -4.22 17.85
C ASP A 25 -25.25 -4.87 16.65
N ASP A 26 -25.25 -6.20 16.54
CA ASP A 26 -25.84 -6.97 15.41
C ASP A 26 -25.28 -6.56 14.03
N ALA A 27 -24.03 -6.09 14.02
CA ALA A 27 -23.32 -5.59 12.84
C ALA A 27 -21.99 -6.33 12.62
N GLU A 28 -22.01 -7.68 12.73
CA GLU A 28 -20.81 -8.52 12.61
C GLU A 28 -20.01 -8.19 11.34
N PHE A 29 -18.76 -7.76 11.53
CA PHE A 29 -17.89 -7.37 10.43
C PHE A 29 -17.20 -8.58 9.78
N ARG A 30 -17.29 -8.65 8.45
CA ARG A 30 -16.65 -9.71 7.64
C ARG A 30 -15.94 -9.07 6.46
N GLY A 31 -14.60 -9.14 6.45
CA GLY A 31 -13.79 -8.54 5.39
C GLY A 31 -12.44 -8.07 5.90
N ILE A 32 -11.91 -7.02 5.25
CA ILE A 32 -10.65 -6.38 5.62
C ILE A 32 -10.94 -5.18 6.51
N LEU A 33 -10.61 -5.31 7.81
CA LEU A 33 -10.64 -4.18 8.73
C LEU A 33 -9.27 -3.50 8.70
N TYR A 34 -9.20 -2.32 8.09
CA TYR A 34 -8.02 -1.48 8.09
C TYR A 34 -8.12 -0.47 9.24
N ALA A 35 -7.09 -0.40 10.08
CA ALA A 35 -7.01 0.55 11.19
C ALA A 35 -5.86 1.54 10.95
N GLY A 36 -6.18 2.82 10.81
CA GLY A 36 -5.19 3.89 10.81
C GLY A 36 -4.75 4.17 12.24
N ILE A 37 -3.49 3.84 12.57
CA ILE A 37 -2.97 3.94 13.94
C ILE A 37 -1.95 5.08 14.05
N MET A 38 -2.13 5.93 15.07
CA MET A 38 -1.13 6.87 15.55
C MET A 38 -0.39 6.26 16.75
N LEU A 39 0.94 6.22 16.69
CA LEU A 39 1.75 5.85 17.85
C LEU A 39 2.03 7.10 18.68
N THR A 40 1.51 7.13 19.90
CA THR A 40 1.70 8.24 20.86
C THR A 40 2.58 7.80 22.02
N GLU A 41 2.97 8.73 22.89
CA GLU A 41 3.70 8.42 24.12
C GLU A 41 2.89 7.50 25.05
N ASP A 42 1.55 7.58 25.01
CA ASP A 42 0.63 6.75 25.79
C ASP A 42 0.19 5.46 25.07
N GLY A 43 0.87 5.09 23.98
CA GLY A 43 0.60 3.90 23.18
C GLY A 43 -0.18 4.15 21.87
N PRO A 44 -0.63 3.08 21.19
CA PRO A 44 -1.35 3.19 19.93
C PRO A 44 -2.74 3.79 20.13
N ARG A 45 -3.15 4.66 19.21
CA ARG A 45 -4.49 5.27 19.15
C ARG A 45 -5.05 5.16 17.74
N VAL A 46 -6.34 4.84 17.63
CA VAL A 46 -7.04 4.81 16.34
C VAL A 46 -7.28 6.24 15.86
N VAL A 47 -6.91 6.51 14.62
CA VAL A 47 -7.28 7.72 13.88
C VAL A 47 -8.57 7.46 13.10
N GLU A 48 -8.62 6.35 12.38
CA GLU A 48 -9.77 5.96 11.57
C GLU A 48 -9.82 4.45 11.33
N PHE A 49 -11.00 3.96 10.97
CA PHE A 49 -11.20 2.63 10.42
C PHE A 49 -11.68 2.73 8.97
N ASN A 50 -11.19 1.81 8.14
CA ASN A 50 -11.70 1.57 6.80
C ASN A 50 -12.17 0.11 6.68
N CYS A 51 -13.31 -0.11 6.03
CA CYS A 51 -13.92 -1.43 5.85
C CYS A 51 -13.40 -2.19 4.61
N ARG A 52 -12.20 -1.84 4.14
CA ARG A 52 -11.63 -2.33 2.88
C ARG A 52 -10.11 -2.21 2.89
N PHE A 53 -9.49 -2.78 1.86
CA PHE A 53 -8.08 -2.59 1.56
C PHE A 53 -7.70 -1.11 1.36
N GLY A 54 -6.56 -0.71 1.92
CA GLY A 54 -5.99 0.64 1.74
C GLY A 54 -5.48 0.87 0.32
N ASP A 55 -5.41 2.12 -0.11
CA ASP A 55 -4.79 2.50 -1.39
C ASP A 55 -3.98 3.79 -1.13
N PRO A 56 -2.63 3.75 -1.20
CA PRO A 56 -1.83 2.74 -1.91
C PRO A 56 -1.30 1.56 -1.07
N GLU A 57 -1.77 1.33 0.16
CA GLU A 57 -1.18 0.31 1.05
C GLU A 57 -1.24 -1.11 0.47
N THR A 58 -2.30 -1.42 -0.28
CA THR A 58 -2.46 -2.74 -0.92
C THR A 58 -1.38 -3.01 -1.95
N GLN A 59 -1.02 -1.99 -2.73
CA GLN A 59 0.03 -2.05 -3.76
C GLN A 59 1.43 -2.19 -3.15
N VAL A 60 1.59 -1.93 -1.85
CA VAL A 60 2.83 -2.17 -1.09
C VAL A 60 2.81 -3.57 -0.45
N VAL A 61 1.70 -3.93 0.20
CA VAL A 61 1.61 -5.13 1.05
C VAL A 61 1.44 -6.40 0.23
N LEU A 62 0.51 -6.44 -0.72
CA LEU A 62 0.19 -7.68 -1.44
C LEU A 62 1.33 -8.24 -2.29
N PRO A 63 2.22 -7.44 -2.90
CA PRO A 63 3.40 -7.99 -3.57
C PRO A 63 4.32 -8.83 -2.68
N LEU A 64 4.28 -8.61 -1.36
CA LEU A 64 5.06 -9.38 -0.40
C LEU A 64 4.34 -10.63 0.11
N LEU A 65 3.08 -10.84 -0.27
CA LEU A 65 2.32 -12.03 0.12
C LEU A 65 2.64 -13.21 -0.80
N LYS A 66 3.11 -14.31 -0.23
CA LYS A 66 3.36 -15.56 -0.97
C LYS A 66 2.13 -16.47 -1.02
N SER A 67 1.32 -16.45 0.05
CA SER A 67 0.07 -17.22 0.10
C SER A 67 -0.99 -16.66 -0.84
N SER A 68 -1.86 -17.53 -1.33
CA SER A 68 -3.05 -17.10 -2.08
C SER A 68 -4.08 -16.47 -1.13
N LEU A 69 -4.63 -15.31 -1.52
CA LEU A 69 -5.80 -14.71 -0.82
C LEU A 69 -7.13 -15.31 -1.25
N LEU A 70 -7.18 -16.11 -2.32
CA LEU A 70 -8.44 -16.58 -2.87
C LEU A 70 -9.23 -17.40 -1.84
N GLU A 71 -8.60 -18.39 -1.21
CA GLU A 71 -9.26 -19.25 -0.24
C GLU A 71 -9.72 -18.47 1.02
N PRO A 72 -8.88 -17.66 1.68
CA PRO A 72 -9.32 -16.80 2.77
C PRO A 72 -10.50 -15.88 2.41
N VAL A 73 -10.45 -15.23 1.24
CA VAL A 73 -11.50 -14.30 0.80
C VAL A 73 -12.80 -15.03 0.47
N LEU A 74 -12.73 -16.21 -0.17
CA LEU A 74 -13.90 -17.04 -0.44
C LEU A 74 -14.56 -17.52 0.86
N GLU A 75 -13.76 -17.92 1.85
CA GLU A 75 -14.27 -18.36 3.15
C GLU A 75 -15.02 -17.22 3.85
N ILE A 76 -14.43 -16.01 3.89
CA ILE A 76 -15.07 -14.81 4.44
C ILE A 76 -16.38 -14.50 3.69
N ALA A 77 -16.35 -14.53 2.34
CA ALA A 77 -17.50 -14.17 1.51
C ALA A 77 -18.68 -15.15 1.67
N ARG A 78 -18.41 -16.43 1.95
CA ARG A 78 -19.43 -17.44 2.27
C ARG A 78 -19.92 -17.36 3.71
N GLY A 79 -19.31 -16.49 4.51
CA GLY A 79 -19.67 -16.26 5.89
C GLY A 79 -19.02 -17.21 6.89
N GLY A 80 -17.94 -17.87 6.48
CA GLY A 80 -17.10 -18.69 7.34
C GLY A 80 -16.14 -17.88 8.21
N ARG A 81 -15.30 -18.59 8.96
CA ARG A 81 -14.26 -18.01 9.83
C ARG A 81 -12.90 -18.54 9.38
N LEU A 82 -11.90 -17.67 9.37
CA LEU A 82 -10.54 -18.04 8.96
C LEU A 82 -9.86 -19.02 9.92
N GLY A 83 -10.29 -19.10 11.18
CA GLY A 83 -9.69 -20.00 12.18
C GLY A 83 -8.18 -19.82 12.28
N ASP A 84 -7.45 -20.92 12.16
CA ASP A 84 -5.98 -20.96 12.22
C ASP A 84 -5.29 -20.72 10.86
N THR A 85 -5.98 -20.07 9.91
CA THR A 85 -5.37 -19.72 8.61
C THR A 85 -4.13 -18.84 8.82
N THR A 86 -3.00 -19.28 8.28
CA THR A 86 -1.75 -18.53 8.30
C THR A 86 -1.38 -18.07 6.88
N LEU A 87 -0.78 -16.89 6.79
CA LEU A 87 -0.29 -16.30 5.55
C LEU A 87 1.24 -16.25 5.60
N GLU A 88 1.88 -16.74 4.53
CA GLU A 88 3.33 -16.66 4.34
C GLU A 88 3.68 -15.35 3.63
N TRP A 89 4.66 -14.64 4.18
CA TRP A 89 5.14 -13.36 3.66
C TRP A 89 6.60 -13.47 3.23
N SER A 90 6.94 -12.75 2.16
CA SER A 90 8.32 -12.54 1.72
C SER A 90 9.06 -11.67 2.73
N PRO A 91 10.35 -11.96 3.05
CA PRO A 91 11.19 -11.08 3.85
C PRO A 91 11.69 -9.86 3.05
N ALA A 92 11.35 -9.76 1.76
CA ALA A 92 11.67 -8.61 0.93
C ALA A 92 10.98 -7.33 1.42
N ALA A 93 11.44 -6.20 0.91
CA ALA A 93 10.82 -4.90 1.10
C ALA A 93 10.08 -4.47 -0.18
N ALA A 94 9.04 -3.66 0.00
CA ALA A 94 8.31 -3.00 -1.07
C ALA A 94 8.12 -1.52 -0.72
N LEU A 95 8.13 -0.66 -1.73
CA LEU A 95 7.78 0.75 -1.60
C LEU A 95 7.01 1.21 -2.84
N THR A 96 5.94 1.97 -2.63
CA THR A 96 5.09 2.46 -3.72
C THR A 96 5.14 3.97 -3.83
N THR A 97 5.40 4.45 -5.04
CA THR A 97 5.30 5.86 -5.41
C THR A 97 4.08 6.04 -6.30
N VAL A 98 3.16 6.91 -5.89
CA VAL A 98 1.97 7.24 -6.69
C VAL A 98 2.27 8.42 -7.60
N LEU A 99 2.07 8.22 -8.89
CA LEU A 99 2.08 9.24 -9.92
C LEU A 99 0.65 9.80 -10.04
N ALA A 100 0.51 11.10 -9.89
CA ALA A 100 -0.76 11.82 -9.95
C ALA A 100 -0.76 12.85 -11.09
N SER A 101 -1.95 13.17 -11.59
CA SER A 101 -2.16 14.30 -12.48
C SER A 101 -2.02 15.63 -11.74
N GLU A 102 -1.53 16.65 -12.44
CA GLU A 102 -1.41 17.99 -11.90
C GLU A 102 -2.75 18.50 -11.35
N GLY A 103 -2.69 19.13 -10.18
CA GLY A 103 -3.87 19.69 -9.51
C GLY A 103 -4.61 18.72 -8.59
N TYR A 104 -4.31 17.42 -8.61
CA TYR A 104 -4.79 16.49 -7.58
C TYR A 104 -4.37 16.95 -6.17
N PRO A 105 -5.26 16.92 -5.14
CA PRO A 105 -6.60 16.32 -5.11
C PRO A 105 -7.76 17.20 -5.61
N GLY A 106 -7.48 18.39 -6.14
CA GLY A 106 -8.45 19.29 -6.76
C GLY A 106 -8.80 18.92 -8.20
N SER A 107 -9.00 19.94 -9.05
CA SER A 107 -9.26 19.74 -10.47
C SER A 107 -7.98 19.37 -11.22
N TYR A 108 -8.07 18.42 -12.14
CA TYR A 108 -6.94 17.92 -12.92
C TYR A 108 -7.33 17.65 -14.38
N PRO A 109 -6.39 17.79 -15.34
CA PRO A 109 -6.63 17.47 -16.73
C PRO A 109 -6.74 15.95 -16.93
N ARG A 110 -7.49 15.53 -17.95
CA ARG A 110 -7.65 14.13 -18.38
C ARG A 110 -7.09 13.93 -19.78
N SER A 111 -7.02 12.69 -20.23
CA SER A 111 -6.60 12.31 -21.59
C SER A 111 -5.20 12.83 -21.96
N GLN A 112 -4.29 12.82 -20.99
CA GLN A 112 -2.87 13.08 -21.26
C GLN A 112 -2.21 11.76 -21.64
N ALA A 113 -1.50 11.73 -22.76
CA ALA A 113 -0.77 10.53 -23.20
C ALA A 113 0.26 10.11 -22.14
N ILE A 114 0.32 8.80 -21.87
CA ILE A 114 1.24 8.17 -20.94
C ILE A 114 2.25 7.36 -21.73
N HIS A 115 3.53 7.64 -21.53
CA HIS A 115 4.64 6.84 -22.01
C HIS A 115 5.29 6.07 -20.85
N ILE A 116 5.40 4.76 -21.00
CA ILE A 116 6.09 3.88 -20.06
C ILE A 116 7.21 3.21 -20.85
N PRO A 117 8.50 3.47 -20.54
CA PRO A 117 9.60 2.88 -21.28
C PRO A 117 9.74 1.38 -20.96
N GLU A 118 10.23 0.61 -21.94
CA GLU A 118 10.46 -0.84 -21.80
C GLU A 118 11.36 -1.18 -20.60
N SER A 119 12.33 -0.31 -20.28
CA SER A 119 13.18 -0.48 -19.10
C SER A 119 12.42 -0.52 -17.77
N VAL A 120 11.20 0.00 -17.71
CA VAL A 120 10.32 -0.07 -16.54
C VAL A 120 9.41 -1.30 -16.62
N THR A 121 8.86 -1.62 -17.80
CA THR A 121 7.97 -2.79 -17.95
C THR A 121 8.70 -4.12 -17.87
N ASP A 122 9.97 -4.15 -18.26
CA ASP A 122 10.79 -5.36 -18.30
C ASP A 122 11.57 -5.58 -16.99
N ASP A 123 11.50 -4.65 -16.04
CA ASP A 123 12.13 -4.79 -14.72
C ASP A 123 11.26 -5.69 -13.81
N PRO A 124 11.73 -6.90 -13.45
CA PRO A 124 10.93 -7.83 -12.63
C PRO A 124 10.74 -7.35 -11.19
N ASP A 125 11.55 -6.39 -10.73
CA ASP A 125 11.45 -5.80 -9.39
C ASP A 125 10.57 -4.55 -9.38
N VAL A 126 9.87 -4.23 -10.48
CA VAL A 126 8.93 -3.12 -10.57
C VAL A 126 7.55 -3.64 -10.94
N LEU A 127 6.55 -3.26 -10.14
CA LEU A 127 5.14 -3.52 -10.43
C LEU A 127 4.42 -2.21 -10.69
N LEU A 128 3.73 -2.12 -11.82
CA LEU A 128 2.90 -0.97 -12.17
C LEU A 128 1.42 -1.29 -11.98
N PHE A 129 0.77 -0.57 -11.08
CA PHE A 129 -0.66 -0.65 -10.87
C PHE A 129 -1.36 0.55 -11.52
N HIS A 130 -2.19 0.26 -12.52
CA HIS A 130 -2.99 1.24 -13.21
C HIS A 130 -4.19 1.66 -12.35
N ALA A 131 -4.18 2.89 -11.83
CA ALA A 131 -5.26 3.41 -10.99
C ALA A 131 -6.25 4.26 -11.80
N GLY A 132 -5.74 5.27 -12.49
CA GLY A 132 -6.52 6.23 -13.26
C GLY A 132 -6.00 6.34 -14.67
N THR A 133 -5.95 5.23 -15.40
CA THR A 133 -5.53 5.18 -16.81
C THR A 133 -6.63 4.63 -17.71
N LYS A 134 -6.61 4.99 -18.98
CA LYS A 134 -7.46 4.43 -20.04
C LYS A 134 -6.56 3.97 -21.18
N PHE A 135 -6.84 2.82 -21.78
CA PHE A 135 -6.17 2.35 -22.99
C PHE A 135 -7.19 2.19 -24.11
N ASP A 136 -7.00 2.89 -25.22
CA ASP A 136 -7.83 2.75 -26.41
C ASP A 136 -7.01 2.89 -27.71
N SER A 137 -7.67 3.16 -28.83
CA SER A 137 -7.02 3.37 -30.13
C SER A 137 -5.94 4.46 -30.16
N SER A 138 -5.99 5.47 -29.28
CA SER A 138 -4.97 6.51 -29.16
C SER A 138 -3.77 6.10 -28.29
N GLY A 139 -3.85 4.95 -27.62
CA GLY A 139 -2.84 4.45 -26.69
C GLY A 139 -3.25 4.60 -25.23
N LEU A 140 -2.26 4.67 -24.34
CA LEU A 140 -2.44 4.80 -22.89
C LEU A 140 -2.56 6.27 -22.49
N GLU A 141 -3.59 6.63 -21.75
CA GLU A 141 -3.86 8.01 -21.32
C GLU A 141 -4.30 8.11 -19.85
N THR A 142 -4.18 9.31 -19.27
CA THR A 142 -4.69 9.62 -17.92
C THR A 142 -6.22 9.70 -17.87
N SER A 143 -6.81 9.20 -16.80
CA SER A 143 -8.26 9.13 -16.56
C SER A 143 -8.64 9.29 -15.08
N GLY A 144 -7.73 9.75 -14.23
CA GLY A 144 -7.97 9.94 -12.79
C GLY A 144 -6.92 10.81 -12.14
N GLY A 145 -7.19 11.24 -10.89
CA GLY A 145 -6.26 12.09 -10.14
C GLY A 145 -4.99 11.34 -9.74
N ARG A 146 -5.14 10.14 -9.17
CA ARG A 146 -4.05 9.15 -9.06
C ARG A 146 -4.05 8.32 -10.34
N VAL A 147 -2.90 8.22 -10.98
CA VAL A 147 -2.77 7.67 -12.35
C VAL A 147 -2.14 6.29 -12.31
N ILE A 148 -0.91 6.18 -11.83
CA ILE A 148 -0.16 4.92 -11.72
C ILE A 148 0.46 4.84 -10.32
N ALA A 149 0.43 3.67 -9.70
CA ALA A 149 1.24 3.36 -8.53
C ALA A 149 2.40 2.46 -8.97
N ALA A 150 3.63 2.98 -8.86
CA ALA A 150 4.85 2.25 -9.18
C ALA A 150 5.44 1.66 -7.88
N THR A 151 5.32 0.34 -7.72
CA THR A 151 5.89 -0.38 -6.58
C THR A 151 7.24 -0.97 -6.96
N GLY A 152 8.29 -0.56 -6.26
CA GLY A 152 9.59 -1.20 -6.33
C GLY A 152 9.72 -2.29 -5.26
N LEU A 153 10.37 -3.39 -5.62
CA LEU A 153 10.72 -4.51 -4.75
C LEU A 153 12.23 -4.55 -4.53
N GLY A 154 12.66 -5.14 -3.43
CA GLY A 154 14.07 -5.35 -3.16
C GLY A 154 14.33 -6.09 -1.86
N THR A 155 15.56 -6.54 -1.66
CA THR A 155 15.96 -7.20 -0.40
C THR A 155 16.06 -6.23 0.77
N THR A 156 16.13 -4.93 0.48
CA THR A 156 16.16 -3.85 1.46
C THR A 156 15.17 -2.76 1.08
N LEU A 157 14.72 -1.98 2.06
CA LEU A 157 13.86 -0.83 1.81
C LEU A 157 14.52 0.20 0.86
N ALA A 158 15.84 0.37 0.96
CA ALA A 158 16.59 1.29 0.11
C ALA A 158 16.55 0.87 -1.37
N GLN A 159 16.70 -0.43 -1.67
CA GLN A 159 16.59 -0.96 -3.02
C GLN A 159 15.17 -0.78 -3.57
N ALA A 160 14.15 -1.19 -2.79
CA ALA A 160 12.74 -1.04 -3.17
C ALA A 160 12.38 0.43 -3.45
N ALA A 161 12.88 1.36 -2.63
CA ALA A 161 12.68 2.79 -2.81
C ALA A 161 13.35 3.34 -4.07
N SER A 162 14.58 2.91 -4.35
CA SER A 162 15.30 3.32 -5.57
C SER A 162 14.53 2.88 -6.81
N LYS A 163 14.15 1.60 -6.88
CA LYS A 163 13.37 1.03 -7.98
C LYS A 163 12.03 1.75 -8.20
N SER A 164 11.28 1.96 -7.12
CA SER A 164 9.99 2.67 -7.18
C SER A 164 10.15 4.10 -7.71
N ARG A 165 11.15 4.83 -7.21
CA ARG A 165 11.42 6.20 -7.60
C ARG A 165 11.92 6.30 -9.03
N GLU A 166 12.86 5.46 -9.43
CA GLU A 166 13.39 5.41 -10.81
C GLU A 166 12.28 5.12 -11.81
N ALA A 167 11.39 4.16 -11.52
CA ALA A 167 10.21 3.90 -12.35
C ALA A 167 9.29 5.13 -12.43
N ALA A 168 9.01 5.79 -11.30
CA ALA A 168 8.18 6.99 -11.26
C ALA A 168 8.81 8.19 -12.01
N ASP A 169 10.13 8.32 -11.98
CA ASP A 169 10.88 9.32 -12.75
C ASP A 169 10.77 9.06 -14.26
N LEU A 170 10.92 7.80 -14.68
CA LEU A 170 10.95 7.37 -16.09
C LEU A 170 9.58 7.36 -16.81
N ILE A 171 8.47 7.12 -16.09
CA ILE A 171 7.12 7.15 -16.69
C ILE A 171 6.74 8.60 -17.00
N GLU A 172 6.32 8.90 -18.21
CA GLU A 172 6.03 10.28 -18.64
C GLU A 172 4.55 10.50 -18.96
N PHE A 173 3.99 11.60 -18.47
CA PHE A 173 2.76 12.19 -18.96
C PHE A 173 2.71 13.67 -18.58
N SER A 174 1.98 14.48 -19.35
CA SER A 174 1.86 15.92 -19.10
C SER A 174 1.27 16.18 -17.71
N GLY A 175 1.92 17.06 -16.95
CA GLY A 175 1.50 17.41 -15.59
C GLY A 175 1.75 16.32 -14.54
N LYS A 176 2.61 15.33 -14.78
CA LYS A 176 2.97 14.31 -13.78
C LYS A 176 3.50 14.92 -12.48
N GLN A 177 2.94 14.50 -11.35
CA GLN A 177 3.40 14.83 -10.01
C GLN A 177 3.56 13.58 -9.15
N PHE A 178 4.61 13.53 -8.34
CA PHE A 178 4.79 12.52 -7.31
C PHE A 178 5.73 13.06 -6.21
N ARG A 179 5.64 12.48 -5.02
CA ARG A 179 6.53 12.81 -3.91
C ARG A 179 7.86 12.09 -4.03
N LYS A 180 8.96 12.81 -3.80
CA LYS A 180 10.34 12.27 -3.87
C LYS A 180 10.86 11.74 -2.54
N ASP A 181 10.10 11.92 -1.47
CA ASP A 181 10.48 11.61 -0.10
C ASP A 181 9.74 10.39 0.47
N ILE A 182 9.08 9.58 -0.35
CA ILE A 182 8.40 8.38 0.15
C ILE A 182 9.43 7.47 0.86
N GLY A 183 9.14 7.11 2.12
CA GLY A 183 10.03 6.31 2.97
C GLY A 183 11.06 7.09 3.79
N TRP A 184 11.21 8.42 3.62
CA TRP A 184 12.27 9.22 4.26
C TRP A 184 12.39 9.04 5.79
N ARG A 185 11.25 8.90 6.49
CA ARG A 185 11.24 8.71 7.95
C ARG A 185 11.86 7.39 8.38
N GLU A 186 11.66 6.33 7.59
CA GLU A 186 12.22 5.02 7.90
C GLU A 186 13.72 4.97 7.60
N PHE A 187 14.18 5.68 6.57
CA PHE A 187 15.62 5.88 6.34
C PHE A 187 16.28 6.63 7.51
N ALA A 188 15.70 7.73 7.96
CA ALA A 188 16.22 8.50 9.10
C ALA A 188 16.28 7.67 10.41
N ARG A 189 15.30 6.78 10.64
CA ARG A 189 15.32 5.87 11.81
C ARG A 189 16.42 4.82 11.71
N ALA A 190 16.65 4.28 10.51
CA ALA A 190 17.69 3.28 10.28
C ALA A 190 19.09 3.86 10.55
N GLU A 191 19.33 5.10 10.12
CA GLU A 191 20.58 5.84 10.40
C GLU A 191 20.78 6.06 11.90
N GLN A 192 19.76 6.55 12.61
CA GLN A 192 19.83 6.75 14.07
C GLN A 192 20.10 5.45 14.84
N SER A 193 19.55 4.32 14.36
CA SER A 193 19.76 3.02 15.00
C SER A 193 21.17 2.47 14.74
N ALA A 194 21.77 2.81 13.60
CA ALA A 194 23.15 2.44 13.26
C ALA A 194 24.19 3.27 14.03
N GLU A 195 23.89 4.52 14.37
CA GLU A 195 24.76 5.38 15.18
C GLU A 195 24.71 5.07 16.68
N ALA A 196 23.64 4.43 17.14
CA ALA A 196 23.42 4.09 18.56
C ALA A 196 23.93 2.69 18.97
N GLY A 197 24.44 1.89 18.04
CA GLY A 197 24.96 0.53 18.26
C GLY A 197 26.48 0.45 18.10
#